data_AF-A0A7K1CC77-F1
#
_entry.id   AF-A0A7K1CC77-F1
#
_cell.length_a   1.000
_cell.length_b   1.000
_cell.length_c   1.000
_cell.angle_alpha   90.00
_cell.angle_beta   90.00
_cell.angle_gamma   90.00
#
_symmetry.space_group_name_H-M   'P 1'
#
loop_
_entity.id
_entity.type
_entity.pdbx_description
1 polymer ?
#
loop_
_entity_poly.entity_id
_entity_poly.type
_entity_poly.pdbx_seq_one_letter_code
_entity_poly.pdbx_strand_id
1 'polypeptide(L)'
;MFDSQNNLIAGSLYQNNFSQEENQKFTSQFDVITQQMIACLDQNLPANSEQMQQAVKQHYEFILRFWTPDRESYKSLAMNYILPTPYKETYEGYREGLGHYIYNAVVDFADRELK
;
A
#
# COMPACT_ATOMS: atom_id res chain seq x y z
N MET A 1 33.24 11.82 15.95
CA MET A 1 31.83 12.28 15.96
C MET A 1 31.14 11.51 14.86
N PHE A 2 30.27 10.57 15.22
CA PHE A 2 29.51 9.77 14.27
C PHE A 2 28.09 10.35 14.26
N ASP A 3 27.74 11.07 13.20
CA ASP A 3 26.39 11.59 13.01
C ASP A 3 25.49 10.45 12.54
N SER A 4 24.76 9.89 13.50
CA SER A 4 23.67 8.94 13.28
C SER A 4 22.43 9.70 12.82
N GLN A 5 22.38 10.05 11.55
CA GLN A 5 21.13 10.48 10.90
C GLN A 5 20.90 9.62 9.66
N ASN A 6 20.60 8.36 9.91
CA ASN A 6 19.90 7.53 8.95
C ASN A 6 18.54 7.18 9.53
N ASN A 7 17.53 7.30 8.69
CA ASN A 7 16.18 6.74 8.82
C ASN A 7 15.13 7.56 9.60
N LEU A 8 13.91 7.59 9.04
CA LEU A 8 12.73 8.40 9.39
C LEU A 8 12.85 9.80 8.75
N ILE A 9 12.16 10.19 7.68
CA ILE A 9 10.73 10.08 7.40
C ILE A 9 10.54 10.33 5.89
N ALA A 10 10.15 9.32 5.12
CA ALA A 10 9.65 9.48 3.75
C ALA A 10 8.21 10.06 3.70
N GLY A 11 7.76 10.69 4.80
CA GLY A 11 6.42 11.27 4.98
C GLY A 11 6.35 12.78 4.77
N SER A 12 7.44 13.45 4.37
CA SER A 12 7.52 14.92 4.32
C SER A 12 7.35 15.53 2.93
N LEU A 13 7.12 14.75 1.87
CA LEU A 13 7.14 15.27 0.48
C LEU A 13 5.77 15.70 -0.07
N TYR A 14 4.66 15.50 0.63
CA TYR A 14 3.35 15.87 0.11
C TYR A 14 2.60 16.77 1.10
N GLN A 15 3.00 18.05 1.16
CA GLN A 15 2.18 19.12 1.72
C GLN A 15 0.94 19.32 0.83
N ASN A 16 -0.03 18.41 0.93
CA ASN A 16 -1.35 18.67 0.40
C ASN A 16 -2.17 19.39 1.47
N ASN A 17 -2.64 20.59 1.14
CA ASN A 17 -3.59 21.37 1.93
C ASN A 17 -5.00 20.75 1.88
N PHE A 18 -5.13 19.45 2.17
CA PHE A 18 -6.44 18.80 2.25
C PHE A 18 -7.17 19.24 3.52
N SER A 19 -8.44 19.59 3.38
CA SER A 19 -9.31 19.87 4.52
C SER A 19 -9.46 18.64 5.42
N GLN A 20 -9.85 18.82 6.69
CA GLN A 20 -10.10 17.70 7.60
C GLN A 20 -11.14 16.70 7.03
N GLU A 21 -12.14 17.20 6.31
CA GLU A 21 -13.15 16.34 5.66
C GLU A 21 -12.56 15.50 4.52
N GLU A 22 -11.64 16.06 3.73
CA GLU A 22 -10.97 15.31 2.66
C GLU A 22 -10.06 14.23 3.22
N ASN A 23 -9.31 14.55 4.28
CA ASN A 23 -8.49 13.56 4.98
C ASN A 23 -9.33 12.40 5.54
N GLN A 24 -10.49 12.69 6.15
CA GLN A 24 -11.39 11.63 6.63
C GLN A 24 -11.90 10.75 5.48
N LYS A 25 -12.29 11.35 4.35
CA LYS A 25 -12.73 10.59 3.17
C LYS A 25 -11.61 9.72 2.61
N PHE A 26 -10.38 10.22 2.58
CA PHE A 26 -9.22 9.45 2.12
C PHE A 26 -8.91 8.27 3.03
N THR A 27 -8.93 8.48 4.35
CA THR A 27 -8.75 7.39 5.32
C THR A 27 -9.84 6.33 5.17
N SER A 28 -11.11 6.73 5.10
CA SER A 28 -12.22 5.77 4.92
C SER A 28 -12.12 5.01 3.59
N GLN A 29 -11.72 5.68 2.51
CA GLN A 29 -11.54 5.02 1.20
C GLN A 29 -10.39 3.99 1.25
N PHE A 30 -9.27 4.35 1.88
CA PHE A 30 -8.13 3.46 2.04
C PHE A 30 -8.45 2.26 2.95
N ASP A 31 -9.21 2.48 4.03
CA ASP A 31 -9.67 1.42 4.94
C ASP A 31 -10.55 0.40 4.19
N VAL A 32 -11.48 0.86 3.35
CA VAL A 32 -12.34 -0.02 2.54
C VAL A 32 -11.50 -0.89 1.58
N ILE A 33 -10.52 -0.30 0.91
CA ILE A 33 -9.61 -1.03 0.00
C ILE A 33 -8.82 -2.09 0.78
N THR A 34 -8.28 -1.71 1.94
CA THR A 34 -7.52 -2.61 2.80
C THR A 34 -8.39 -3.76 3.32
N GLN A 35 -9.63 -3.50 3.72
CA GLN A 35 -10.58 -4.53 4.12
C GLN A 35 -10.91 -5.50 2.99
N GLN A 36 -11.02 -5.04 1.74
CA GLN A 36 -11.20 -5.93 0.59
C GLN A 36 -9.99 -6.86 0.40
N MET A 37 -8.77 -6.34 0.54
CA MET A 37 -7.55 -7.15 0.46
C MET A 37 -7.50 -8.20 1.59
N ILE A 38 -7.86 -7.81 2.81
CA ILE A 38 -7.98 -8.72 3.96
C ILE A 38 -9.03 -9.81 3.69
N ALA A 39 -10.20 -9.43 3.18
CA ALA A 39 -11.25 -10.39 2.85
C ALA A 39 -10.82 -11.39 1.75
N CYS A 40 -9.99 -10.96 0.79
CA CYS A 40 -9.40 -11.87 -0.19
C CYS A 40 -8.43 -12.86 0.47
N LEU A 41 -7.61 -12.37 1.40
CA LEU A 41 -6.70 -13.22 2.18
C LEU A 41 -7.47 -14.20 3.10
N ASP A 42 -8.55 -13.76 3.75
CA ASP A 42 -9.46 -14.63 4.52
C ASP A 42 -10.06 -15.76 3.70
N GLN A 43 -10.41 -15.44 2.45
CA GLN A 43 -10.92 -16.42 1.50
C GLN A 43 -9.83 -17.32 0.91
N ASN A 44 -8.57 -17.15 1.33
CA ASN A 44 -7.39 -17.84 0.76
C ASN A 44 -7.29 -17.68 -0.76
N LEU A 45 -7.73 -16.53 -1.29
CA LEU A 45 -7.59 -16.22 -2.71
C LEU A 45 -6.11 -15.98 -3.05
N PRO A 46 -5.67 -16.31 -4.27
CA PRO A 46 -4.32 -16.00 -4.70
C PRO A 46 -4.18 -14.49 -4.96
N ALA A 47 -2.95 -13.97 -4.83
CA ALA A 47 -2.63 -12.55 -4.99
C ALA A 47 -2.95 -12.00 -6.40
N ASN A 48 -2.99 -12.88 -7.40
CA ASN A 48 -3.35 -12.58 -8.79
C ASN A 48 -4.85 -12.79 -9.09
N SER A 49 -5.67 -13.15 -8.10
CA SER A 49 -7.12 -13.30 -8.27
C SER A 49 -7.77 -12.01 -8.76
N GLU A 50 -8.85 -12.12 -9.51
CA GLU A 50 -9.58 -10.94 -10.03
C GLU A 50 -10.02 -10.02 -8.90
N GLN A 51 -10.51 -10.56 -7.78
CA GLN A 51 -10.92 -9.76 -6.62
C GLN A 51 -9.75 -8.99 -6.00
N MET A 52 -8.60 -9.66 -5.81
CA MET A 52 -7.42 -9.00 -5.25
C MET A 52 -6.85 -7.94 -6.20
N GLN A 53 -6.78 -8.26 -7.50
CA GLN A 53 -6.30 -7.34 -8.51
C GLN A 53 -7.22 -6.12 -8.68
N GLN A 54 -8.53 -6.28 -8.48
CA GLN A 54 -9.47 -5.15 -8.45
C GLN A 54 -9.23 -4.25 -7.23
N ALA A 55 -8.96 -4.82 -6.05
CA ALA A 55 -8.60 -4.04 -4.86
C ALA A 55 -7.27 -3.30 -5.05
N VAL A 56 -6.26 -3.96 -5.64
CA VAL A 56 -4.97 -3.33 -5.98
C VAL A 56 -5.14 -2.23 -7.02
N LYS A 57 -6.04 -2.40 -7.99
CA LYS A 57 -6.36 -1.34 -8.95
C LYS A 57 -6.96 -0.11 -8.26
N GLN A 58 -7.91 -0.30 -7.34
CA GLN A 58 -8.47 0.80 -6.55
C GLN A 58 -7.40 1.49 -5.70
N HIS A 59 -6.48 0.70 -5.11
CA HIS A 59 -5.32 1.24 -4.41
C HIS A 59 -4.45 2.09 -5.34
N TYR A 60 -4.12 1.60 -6.53
CA TYR A 60 -3.36 2.34 -7.52
C TYR A 60 -4.05 3.64 -7.95
N GLU A 61 -5.36 3.59 -8.25
CA GLU A 61 -6.18 4.75 -8.59
C GLU A 61 -6.22 5.78 -7.45
N PHE A 62 -6.22 5.32 -6.19
CA PHE A 62 -6.10 6.20 -5.03
C PHE A 62 -4.74 6.89 -4.99
N ILE A 63 -3.65 6.14 -5.19
CA ILE A 63 -2.28 6.69 -5.24
C ILE A 63 -2.14 7.72 -6.37
N LEU A 64 -2.75 7.47 -7.54
CA LEU A 64 -2.76 8.38 -8.69
C LEU A 64 -3.27 9.80 -8.37
N ARG A 65 -4.13 9.94 -7.34
CA ARG A 65 -4.65 11.25 -6.91
C ARG A 65 -3.59 12.12 -6.22
N PHE A 66 -2.55 11.49 -5.68
CA PHE A 66 -1.45 12.18 -4.99
C PHE A 66 -0.24 12.31 -5.92
N TRP A 67 0.10 11.25 -6.64
CA TRP A 67 1.21 11.21 -7.60
C TRP A 67 1.05 10.05 -8.58
N THR A 68 1.70 10.12 -9.73
CA THR A 68 1.66 9.04 -10.74
C THR A 68 2.95 8.22 -10.69
N PRO A 69 3.00 7.12 -9.91
CA PRO A 69 4.17 6.25 -9.89
C PRO A 69 4.29 5.47 -11.20
N ASP A 70 5.51 5.26 -11.66
CA ASP A 70 5.83 4.25 -12.67
C ASP A 70 5.82 2.83 -12.05
N ARG A 71 6.04 1.82 -12.89
CA ARG A 71 6.06 0.41 -12.47
C ARG A 71 7.00 0.15 -11.29
N GLU A 72 8.22 0.69 -11.32
CA GLU A 72 9.22 0.45 -10.29
C GLU A 72 8.90 1.21 -9.00
N SER A 73 8.42 2.44 -9.14
CA SER A 73 7.97 3.30 -8.05
C SER A 73 6.79 2.68 -7.29
N TYR A 74 5.83 2.09 -8.01
CA TYR A 74 4.68 1.44 -7.38
C TYR A 74 5.08 0.15 -6.65
N LYS A 75 6.01 -0.64 -7.20
CA LYS A 75 6.60 -1.79 -6.50
C LYS A 75 7.39 -1.36 -5.27
N SER A 76 8.18 -0.29 -5.37
CA SER A 76 8.92 0.26 -4.23
C SER A 76 7.99 0.76 -3.13
N LEU A 77 6.82 1.33 -3.48
CA LEU A 77 5.81 1.70 -2.50
C LEU A 77 5.33 0.46 -1.74
N ALA A 78 5.09 -0.64 -2.45
CA ALA A 78 4.64 -1.89 -1.84
C ALA A 78 5.69 -2.54 -0.93
N MET A 79 6.99 -2.29 -1.17
CA MET A 79 8.05 -2.78 -0.29
C MET A 79 7.90 -2.25 1.14
N ASN A 80 7.31 -1.07 1.33
CA ASN A 80 7.07 -0.52 2.67
C ASN A 80 6.15 -1.41 3.53
N TYR A 81 5.29 -2.23 2.92
CA TYR A 81 4.42 -3.16 3.65
C TYR A 81 5.12 -4.45 4.11
N ILE A 82 6.28 -4.79 3.52
CA ILE A 82 7.05 -6.01 3.86
C ILE A 82 8.33 -5.72 4.63
N LEU A 83 8.81 -4.48 4.58
CA LEU A 83 10.04 -4.09 5.26
C LEU A 83 9.87 -4.17 6.78
N PRO A 84 10.87 -4.70 7.52
CA PRO A 84 10.83 -4.84 8.97
C PRO A 84 10.88 -3.46 9.62
N THR A 85 9.69 -2.92 9.80
CA THR A 85 9.39 -1.64 10.42
C THR A 85 8.31 -1.88 11.47
N PRO A 86 8.07 -0.95 12.41
CA PRO A 86 6.94 -1.04 13.34
C PRO A 86 5.58 -1.19 12.61
N TYR A 87 5.51 -0.76 11.34
CA TYR A 87 4.36 -0.99 10.47
C TYR A 87 4.16 -2.47 10.13
N LYS A 88 5.23 -3.22 9.84
CA LYS A 88 5.14 -4.67 9.59
C LYS A 88 4.60 -5.40 10.82
N GLU A 89 5.07 -5.08 12.03
CA GLU A 89 4.56 -5.69 13.27
C GLU A 89 3.07 -5.38 13.49
N THR A 90 2.63 -4.18 13.12
CA THR A 90 1.21 -3.79 13.19
C THR A 90 0.36 -4.58 12.18
N TYR A 91 0.82 -4.73 10.94
CA TYR A 91 0.10 -5.47 9.89
C TYR A 91 0.12 -6.99 10.10
N GLU A 92 1.24 -7.56 10.60
CA GLU A 92 1.29 -8.96 11.05
C GLU A 92 0.36 -9.20 12.24
N GLY A 93 0.18 -8.19 13.11
CA GLY A 93 -0.81 -8.21 14.18
C GLY A 93 -2.27 -8.16 13.71
N TYR A 94 -2.56 -7.50 12.58
CA TYR A 94 -3.88 -7.55 11.95
C TYR A 94 -4.12 -8.92 11.33
N ARG A 95 -3.21 -9.38 10.47
CA ARG A 95 -3.24 -10.68 9.81
C ARG A 95 -1.84 -11.10 9.40
N GLU A 96 -1.39 -12.24 9.89
CA GLU A 96 -0.12 -12.83 9.49
C GLU A 96 -0.06 -13.00 7.97
N GLY A 97 1.01 -12.51 7.34
CA GLY A 97 1.22 -12.60 5.90
C GLY A 97 0.54 -11.55 5.03
N LEU A 98 -0.28 -10.63 5.60
CA LEU A 98 -0.99 -9.61 4.84
C LEU A 98 -0.05 -8.67 4.06
N GLY A 99 1.03 -8.21 4.69
CA GLY A 99 2.01 -7.35 4.02
C GLY A 99 2.65 -8.01 2.78
N HIS A 100 3.00 -9.29 2.90
CA HIS A 100 3.57 -10.05 1.79
C HIS A 100 2.54 -10.33 0.68
N TYR A 101 1.29 -10.59 1.07
CA TYR A 101 0.18 -10.80 0.15
C TYR A 101 -0.12 -9.54 -0.69
N ILE A 102 -0.18 -8.38 -0.04
CA ILE A 102 -0.36 -7.09 -0.72
C ILE A 102 0.82 -6.81 -1.65
N TYR A 103 2.05 -7.03 -1.19
CA TYR A 103 3.24 -6.84 -2.01
C TYR A 103 3.20 -7.67 -3.29
N ASN A 104 2.92 -8.98 -3.19
CA ASN A 104 2.85 -9.85 -4.35
C ASN A 104 1.75 -9.40 -5.33
N ALA A 105 0.58 -9.03 -4.81
CA ALA A 105 -0.51 -8.56 -5.65
C ALA A 105 -0.20 -7.24 -6.37
N VAL A 106 0.48 -6.32 -5.70
CA VAL A 106 0.95 -5.05 -6.28
C VAL A 106 2.02 -5.28 -7.34
N VAL A 107 2.98 -6.16 -7.08
CA VAL A 107 4.02 -6.52 -8.06
C VAL A 107 3.39 -7.10 -9.32
N ASP A 108 2.47 -8.05 -9.18
CA ASP A 108 1.74 -8.65 -10.29
C ASP A 108 0.93 -7.60 -11.08
N PHE A 109 0.23 -6.70 -10.39
CA PHE A 109 -0.51 -5.62 -11.04
C PHE A 109 0.44 -4.67 -11.79
N ALA A 110 1.54 -4.27 -11.17
CA ALA A 110 2.52 -3.38 -11.76
C ALA A 110 3.12 -3.98 -13.04
N ASP A 111 3.48 -5.26 -13.02
CA ASP A 111 4.04 -5.95 -14.19
C ASP A 111 3.03 -6.14 -15.34
N ARG A 112 1.74 -6.19 -15.03
CA ARG A 112 0.68 -6.38 -16.02
C ARG A 112 0.18 -5.08 -16.62
N GLU A 113 -0.07 -4.08 -15.78
CA GLU A 113 -0.81 -2.86 -16.15
C GLU A 113 0.11 -1.65 -16.34
N LEU A 114 1.28 -1.62 -15.70
CA LEU A 114 2.22 -0.50 -15.78
C LEU A 114 3.34 -0.83 -16.77
N LYS A 115 3.60 0.08 -17.71
CA LYS A 115 4.62 -0.06 -18.75
C LYS A 115 5.99 0.37 -18.25
#